data_AF-A0A845DS96-F1
#
_entry.id   AF-A0A845DS96-F1
#
_cell.length_a   1.000
_cell.length_b   1.000
_cell.length_c   1.000
_cell.angle_alpha   90.00
_cell.angle_beta   90.00
_cell.angle_gamma   90.00
#
_symmetry.space_group_name_H-M   'P 1'
#
loop_
_entity.id
_entity.type
_entity.pdbx_description
1 polymer ?
#
loop_
_entity_poly.entity_id
_entity_poly.type
_entity_poly.pdbx_seq_one_letter_code
_entity_poly.pdbx_strand_id
1 'polypeptide(L)'
;MAEKAFERFLFESFQEGIFLRELRLSEKEVSRLKKLYPAAEIKPTSTGGAVLRKSWYEVNLDPEALKRKTYDSVVQENFRLKKEIEKLKNHHQENKPSS
;
A
#
# COMPACT_ATOMS: atom_id res chain seq x y z
N MET A 1 3.61 -13.69 -29.45
CA MET A 1 2.88 -12.41 -29.59
C MET A 1 2.27 -11.91 -28.28
N ALA A 2 1.55 -12.73 -27.50
CA ALA A 2 0.87 -12.29 -26.26
C ALA A 2 1.80 -11.78 -25.14
N GLU A 3 3.03 -12.27 -25.09
CA GLU A 3 4.04 -11.94 -24.09
C GLU A 3 4.40 -10.45 -24.05
N LYS A 4 4.75 -9.89 -25.21
CA LYS A 4 5.10 -8.48 -25.37
C LYS A 4 3.90 -7.56 -25.13
N ALA A 5 2.69 -8.03 -25.44
CA ALA A 5 1.47 -7.27 -25.18
C ALA A 5 1.19 -7.13 -23.68
N PHE A 6 1.43 -8.19 -22.90
CA PHE A 6 1.25 -8.14 -21.45
C PHE A 6 2.30 -7.27 -20.76
N GLU A 7 3.57 -7.37 -21.15
CA GLU A 7 4.63 -6.51 -20.62
C GLU A 7 4.39 -5.03 -20.94
N ARG A 8 3.93 -4.73 -22.16
CA ARG A 8 3.53 -3.38 -22.53
C ARG A 8 2.34 -2.89 -21.69
N PHE A 9 1.33 -3.74 -21.49
CA PHE A 9 0.21 -3.43 -20.61
C PHE A 9 0.66 -3.10 -19.18
N LEU A 10 1.59 -3.89 -18.60
CA LEU A 10 2.14 -3.61 -17.28
C LEU A 10 2.92 -2.30 -17.28
N PHE A 11 3.77 -2.08 -18.28
CA PHE A 11 4.51 -0.83 -18.41
C PHE A 11 3.57 0.37 -18.42
N GLU A 12 2.52 0.35 -19.25
CA GLU A 12 1.49 1.40 -19.35
C GLU A 12 0.67 1.56 -18.06
N SER A 13 0.41 0.46 -17.33
CA SER A 13 -0.37 0.49 -16.08
C SER A 13 0.36 1.18 -14.91
N PHE A 14 1.68 1.07 -14.86
CA PHE A 14 2.53 1.55 -13.76
C PHE A 14 3.43 2.74 -14.17
N GLN A 15 3.04 3.52 -15.17
CA GLN A 15 3.74 4.74 -15.56
C GLN A 15 3.59 5.83 -14.49
N GLU A 16 4.37 6.91 -14.65
CA GLU A 16 4.25 8.15 -13.85
C GLU A 16 4.50 7.97 -12.35
N GLY A 17 5.27 6.95 -11.97
CA GLY A 17 5.60 6.68 -10.56
C GLY A 17 4.43 6.12 -9.75
N ILE A 18 3.40 5.59 -10.42
CA ILE A 18 2.31 4.87 -9.77
C ILE A 18 2.72 3.42 -9.58
N PHE A 19 2.85 3.00 -8.32
CA PHE A 19 3.28 1.63 -7.97
C PHE A 19 2.13 0.73 -7.50
N LEU A 20 0.96 1.30 -7.20
CA LEU A 20 -0.22 0.58 -6.70
C LEU A 20 -1.38 0.68 -7.71
N ARG A 21 -1.89 -0.47 -8.17
CA ARG A 21 -3.01 -0.56 -9.11
C ARG A 21 -3.88 -1.78 -8.83
N GLU A 22 -5.17 -1.66 -9.11
CA GLU A 22 -6.04 -2.83 -9.26
C GLU A 22 -6.04 -3.29 -10.71
N LEU A 23 -5.67 -4.56 -10.95
CA LEU A 23 -5.59 -5.16 -12.28
C LEU A 23 -6.45 -6.41 -12.38
N ARG A 24 -7.06 -6.62 -13.55
CA ARG A 24 -7.80 -7.85 -13.86
C ARG A 24 -6.89 -8.86 -14.57
N LEU A 25 -6.43 -9.86 -13.83
CA LEU A 25 -5.40 -10.79 -14.27
C LEU A 25 -5.89 -12.24 -14.22
N SER A 26 -5.36 -13.07 -15.10
CA SER A 26 -5.40 -14.53 -14.97
C SER A 26 -4.24 -15.02 -14.10
N GLU A 27 -4.34 -16.24 -13.57
CA GLU A 27 -3.26 -16.87 -12.80
C GLU A 27 -1.92 -16.94 -13.57
N LYS A 28 -1.98 -17.13 -14.90
CA LYS A 28 -0.80 -17.12 -15.76
C LYS A 28 -0.16 -15.72 -15.82
N GLU A 29 -0.98 -14.68 -15.89
CA GLU A 29 -0.53 -13.28 -15.88
C GLU A 29 0.03 -12.89 -14.51
N VAL A 30 -0.59 -13.32 -13.40
CA VAL A 30 -0.06 -13.15 -12.04
C VAL A 30 1.32 -13.80 -11.90
N SER A 31 1.44 -15.06 -12.33
CA SER A 31 2.72 -15.79 -12.31
C SER A 31 3.79 -15.09 -13.11
N ARG A 32 3.44 -14.48 -14.25
CA ARG A 32 4.37 -13.71 -15.08
C ARG A 32 4.74 -12.39 -14.43
N LEU A 33 3.77 -11.66 -13.88
CA LEU A 33 4.01 -10.41 -13.15
C LEU A 33 5.01 -10.65 -12.02
N LYS A 34 4.83 -11.72 -11.24
CA LYS A 34 5.74 -12.08 -10.15
C LYS A 34 7.17 -12.43 -10.62
N LYS A 35 7.32 -12.95 -11.84
CA LYS A 35 8.65 -13.18 -12.45
C LYS A 35 9.32 -11.87 -12.88
N LEU A 36 8.56 -10.93 -13.43
CA LEU A 36 9.07 -9.63 -13.88
C LEU A 36 9.37 -8.70 -12.69
N TYR A 37 8.54 -8.77 -11.65
CA TYR A 37 8.65 -7.95 -10.44
C TYR A 37 8.63 -8.86 -9.20
N PRO A 38 9.76 -9.48 -8.84
CA PRO A 38 9.83 -10.42 -7.71
C PRO A 38 9.42 -9.81 -6.37
N ALA A 39 9.70 -8.53 -6.17
CA ALA A 39 9.35 -7.79 -4.96
C ALA A 39 7.87 -7.37 -4.89
N ALA A 40 7.10 -7.52 -5.97
CA ALA A 40 5.72 -7.05 -5.99
C ALA A 40 4.83 -7.80 -4.97
N GLU A 41 3.98 -7.07 -4.26
CA GLU A 41 2.87 -7.64 -3.50
C GLU A 41 1.65 -7.73 -4.43
N ILE A 42 0.99 -8.89 -4.43
CA ILE A 42 -0.20 -9.16 -5.26
C ILE A 42 -1.25 -9.76 -4.34
N LYS A 43 -2.40 -9.10 -4.17
CA LYS A 43 -3.48 -9.52 -3.27
C LYS A 43 -4.79 -9.61 -4.05
N PRO A 44 -5.52 -10.74 -4.01
CA PRO A 44 -6.83 -10.82 -4.64
C PRO A 44 -7.82 -9.89 -3.91
N THR A 45 -8.60 -9.11 -4.66
CA THR A 45 -9.61 -8.19 -4.09
C THR A 45 -11.05 -8.68 -4.31
N SER A 46 -11.25 -9.71 -5.14
CA SER A 46 -12.56 -10.32 -5.38
C SER A 46 -12.82 -11.49 -4.42
N THR A 47 -13.96 -11.49 -3.72
CA THR A 47 -14.47 -12.62 -2.91
C THR A 47 -15.35 -13.60 -3.70
N GLY A 48 -15.74 -13.24 -4.93
CA GLY A 48 -16.57 -14.06 -5.81
C GLY A 48 -15.74 -15.04 -6.66
N GLY A 49 -16.08 -16.32 -6.59
CA GLY A 49 -15.37 -17.43 -7.23
C GLY A 49 -15.06 -17.22 -8.72
N ALA A 50 -14.00 -17.90 -9.16
CA ALA A 50 -13.36 -17.87 -10.47
C ALA A 50 -14.24 -18.31 -11.66
N VAL A 51 -15.47 -17.78 -11.79
CA VAL A 51 -16.40 -18.07 -12.89
C VAL A 51 -15.87 -17.48 -14.22
N LEU A 52 -15.03 -16.46 -14.13
CA LEU A 52 -14.38 -15.82 -15.27
C LEU A 52 -12.87 -16.07 -15.14
N ARG A 53 -12.20 -16.50 -16.22
CA ARG A 53 -10.76 -16.86 -16.27
C ARG A 53 -9.76 -15.79 -15.75
N LYS A 54 -10.24 -14.64 -15.28
CA LYS A 54 -9.50 -13.55 -14.66
C LYS A 54 -10.23 -13.01 -13.43
N SER A 55 -9.45 -12.67 -12.40
CA SER A 55 -9.89 -12.08 -11.14
C SER A 55 -9.26 -10.70 -10.94
N TRP A 56 -9.81 -9.89 -10.02
CA TRP A 56 -9.18 -8.62 -9.64
C TRP A 56 -8.12 -8.83 -8.57
N TYR A 57 -6.98 -8.16 -8.76
CA TYR A 57 -5.87 -8.15 -7.83
C TYR A 57 -5.43 -6.71 -7.58
N GLU A 58 -5.21 -6.37 -6.33
CA GLU A 58 -4.37 -5.25 -5.93
C GLU A 58 -2.91 -5.64 -6.14
N VAL A 59 -2.19 -4.86 -6.93
CA VAL A 59 -0.78 -5.07 -7.27
C VAL A 59 0.01 -3.85 -6.81
N ASN A 60 1.01 -4.10 -5.96
CA ASN A 60 1.99 -3.10 -5.53
C ASN A 60 3.39 -3.50 -5.99
N LEU A 61 4.00 -2.72 -6.89
CA LEU A 61 5.34 -2.97 -7.41
C LEU A 61 6.46 -2.49 -6.47
N ASP A 62 6.18 -1.59 -5.53
CA ASP A 62 7.13 -1.12 -4.51
C ASP A 62 6.46 -1.07 -3.12
N PRO A 63 6.29 -2.24 -2.48
CA PRO A 63 5.71 -2.31 -1.14
C PRO A 63 6.54 -1.58 -0.08
N GLU A 64 7.85 -1.45 -0.29
CA GLU A 64 8.73 -0.74 0.66
C GLU A 64 8.54 0.77 0.59
N ALA A 65 8.27 1.36 -0.59
CA ALA A 65 7.90 2.77 -0.69
C ALA A 65 6.60 3.08 0.05
N LEU A 66 5.60 2.19 -0.03
CA LEU A 66 4.36 2.36 0.71
C LEU A 66 4.60 2.28 2.23
N LYS A 67 5.38 1.28 2.69
CA LYS A 67 5.75 1.15 4.11
C LYS A 67 6.50 2.38 4.63
N ARG A 68 7.46 2.93 3.85
CA ARG A 68 8.17 4.17 4.20
C ARG A 68 7.20 5.34 4.38
N LYS A 69 6.30 5.58 3.41
CA LYS A 69 5.28 6.64 3.52
C LYS A 69 4.40 6.48 4.76
N THR A 70 3.97 5.26 5.06
CA THR A 70 3.16 4.95 6.26
C THR A 70 3.95 5.13 7.55
N TYR A 71 5.23 4.76 7.58
CA TYR A 71 6.08 4.96 8.75
C TYR A 71 6.26 6.45 9.06
N ASP A 72 6.57 7.26 8.04
CA ASP A 72 6.78 8.71 8.20
C ASP A 72 5.53 9.41 8.74
N SER A 73 4.34 9.06 8.23
CA SER A 73 3.08 9.63 8.71
C SER A 73 2.80 9.24 10.17
N VAL A 74 3.07 8.00 10.55
CA VAL A 74 2.94 7.53 11.94
C VAL A 74 3.92 8.24 12.88
N VAL A 75 5.16 8.45 12.45
CA VAL A 75 6.17 9.19 13.24
C VAL A 75 5.74 10.64 13.47
N GLN A 76 5.22 11.30 12.43
CA GLN A 76 4.72 12.66 12.53
C GLN A 76 3.55 12.77 13.50
N GLU A 77 2.58 11.87 13.40
CA GLU A 77 1.42 11.88 14.30
C GLU A 77 1.82 11.58 15.75
N ASN A 78 2.72 10.62 15.97
CA ASN A 78 3.26 10.35 17.31
C ASN A 78 3.96 11.57 17.91
N PHE A 79 4.69 12.34 17.11
CA PHE A 79 5.33 13.57 17.57
C PHE A 79 4.30 14.64 17.95
N ARG A 80 3.23 14.79 17.16
CA ARG A 80 2.12 15.69 17.46
C ARG A 80 1.43 15.30 18.77
N LEU A 81 1.06 14.04 18.92
CA LEU A 81 0.38 13.51 20.11
C LEU A 81 1.24 13.67 21.37
N LYS A 82 2.56 13.43 21.28
CA LYS A 82 3.49 13.66 22.40
C LYS A 82 3.46 15.10 22.90
N LYS A 83 3.47 16.08 21.98
CA LYS A 83 3.37 17.50 22.35
C LYS A 83 2.04 17.85 23.01
N GLU A 84 0.95 17.26 22.54
CA GLU A 84 -0.38 17.51 23.11
C GLU A 84 -0.50 16.91 24.52
N ILE A 85 0.00 15.69 24.71
CA ILE A 85 0.08 15.05 26.03
C ILE A 85 0.90 15.89 27.01
N GLU A 86 2.02 16.47 26.57
CA GLU A 86 2.85 17.32 27.41
C GLU A 86 2.11 18.59 27.85
N LYS A 87 1.40 19.26 26.92
CA LYS A 87 0.55 20.41 27.26
C LYS A 87 -0.53 20.07 28.28
N LEU A 88 -1.21 18.94 28.08
CA LEU A 88 -2.27 18.47 28.98
C LEU A 88 -1.71 18.12 30.37
N LYS A 89 -0.54 17.50 30.44
CA LYS A 89 0.14 17.21 31.71
C LYS A 89 0.48 18.48 32.48
N ASN A 90 1.00 19.49 31.79
CA ASN A 90 1.35 20.78 32.41
C ASN A 90 0.08 21.48 32.94
N HIS A 91 -0.98 21.53 32.14
CA HIS A 91 -2.26 22.08 32.56
C HIS A 91 -2.88 21.31 33.75
N HIS A 92 -2.72 19.98 33.80
CA HIS A 92 -3.21 19.18 34.90
C HIS A 92 -2.38 19.34 36.18
N GLN A 93 -1.08 19.62 36.06
CA GLN A 93 -0.22 19.94 37.21
C GLN A 93 -0.47 21.33 37.79
N GLU A 94 -0.75 22.33 36.94
CA GLU A 94 -1.10 23.70 37.35
C GLU A 94 -2.45 23.79 38.05
N ASN A 95 -3.38 22.88 37.74
CA ASN A 95 -4.72 22.83 38.35
C ASN A 95 -4.85 21.79 39.47
N LYS A 96 -3.74 21.24 39.99
CA LYS A 96 -3.80 20.38 41.18
C LYS A 96 -4.15 21.24 42.40
N PRO A 97 -5.26 20.98 43.11
CA PRO A 97 -5.56 21.69 44.34
C PRO A 97 -4.48 21.37 45.38
N SER A 98 -3.82 22.41 45.91
CA SER A 98 -2.93 22.29 47.06
C SER A 98 -3.73 21.75 48.25
N SER A 99 -3.44 20.50 48.65
CA SER A 99 -3.95 19.93 49.90
C SER A 99 -3.10 20.36 51.08
#